data_AF-A0A971E1K8-F1
#
_entry.id   AF-A0A971E1K8-F1
#
_cell.length_a   1.000
_cell.length_b   1.000
_cell.length_c   1.000
_cell.angle_alpha   90.00
_cell.angle_beta   90.00
_cell.angle_gamma   90.00
#
_symmetry.space_group_name_H-M   'P 1'
#
loop_
_entity.id
_entity.type
_entity.pdbx_description
1 polymer ?
#
loop_
_entity_poly.entity_id
_entity_poly.type
_entity_poly.pdbx_seq_one_letter_code
_entity_poly.pdbx_strand_id
1 'polypeptide(L)'
;MRKKSGNTIVEQAIVLVPGFENVVRKMETQVTLRGQSMSTLQNYIRRIALFVVNFEKLPEQIDPEEVNEYLAALARDPKSPSRSSFNVYNGWRYG
;
A
#
# COMPACT_ATOMS: atom_id res chain seq x y z
N MET A 1 -9.88 27.79 6.02
CA MET A 1 -9.73 26.32 6.10
C MET A 1 -8.95 25.86 4.86
N ARG A 2 -7.79 25.21 5.04
CA ARG A 2 -6.93 24.76 3.91
C ARG A 2 -7.71 23.74 3.07
N LYS A 3 -8.02 24.07 1.81
CA LYS A 3 -8.34 23.07 0.78
C LYS A 3 -7.08 22.20 0.62
N LYS A 4 -7.12 20.93 1.03
CA LYS A 4 -6.02 20.00 0.71
C LYS A 4 -6.10 19.71 -0.79
N SER A 5 -5.26 20.45 -1.51
CA SER A 5 -4.90 20.29 -2.90
C SER A 5 -4.28 18.92 -3.14
N GLY A 6 -4.89 18.15 -4.05
CA GLY A 6 -4.44 16.83 -4.50
C GLY A 6 -5.01 15.68 -3.67
N ASN A 7 -5.78 14.79 -4.31
CA ASN A 7 -6.16 13.52 -3.69
C ASN A 7 -4.89 12.80 -3.24
N THR A 8 -4.82 12.38 -1.98
CA THR A 8 -3.74 11.54 -1.46
C THR A 8 -3.69 10.23 -2.24
N ILE A 9 -2.54 9.54 -2.28
CA ILE A 9 -2.43 8.26 -2.98
C ILE A 9 -3.47 7.22 -2.51
N VAL A 10 -3.88 7.31 -1.24
CA VAL A 10 -4.91 6.45 -0.65
C VAL A 10 -6.29 6.78 -1.20
N GLU A 11 -6.65 8.07 -1.26
CA GLU A 11 -7.91 8.52 -1.85
C GLU A 11 -7.96 8.18 -3.35
N GLN A 12 -6.84 8.32 -4.07
CA GLN A 12 -6.74 7.89 -5.47
C GLN A 12 -6.99 6.39 -5.61
N ALA A 13 -6.38 5.56 -4.75
CA ALA A 13 -6.58 4.11 -4.76
C ALA A 13 -8.05 3.72 -4.47
N ILE A 14 -8.72 4.42 -3.54
CA ILE A 14 -10.14 4.18 -3.22
C ILE A 14 -11.03 4.51 -4.42
N VAL A 15 -10.73 5.59 -5.14
CA VAL A 15 -11.48 5.99 -6.35
C VAL A 15 -11.21 5.04 -7.53
N LEU A 16 -9.96 4.60 -7.71
CA LEU A 16 -9.55 3.75 -8.82
C LEU A 16 -10.04 2.30 -8.67
N VAL A 17 -9.97 1.74 -7.47
CA VAL A 17 -10.31 0.33 -7.21
C VAL A 17 -11.45 0.24 -6.19
N PRO A 18 -12.70 0.09 -6.66
CA PRO A 18 -13.84 -0.15 -5.79
C PRO A 18 -13.59 -1.38 -4.90
N GLY A 19 -13.69 -1.18 -3.58
CA GLY A 19 -13.40 -2.22 -2.58
C GLY A 19 -12.06 -2.03 -1.85
N PHE A 20 -11.18 -1.15 -2.32
CA PHE A 20 -9.95 -0.84 -1.56
C PHE A 20 -10.26 -0.19 -0.19
N GLU A 21 -11.35 0.57 -0.09
CA GLU A 21 -11.84 1.11 1.19
C GLU A 21 -12.10 0.01 2.23
N ASN A 22 -12.65 -1.14 1.81
CA ASN A 22 -12.88 -2.27 2.72
C ASN A 22 -11.56 -2.89 3.20
N VAL A 23 -10.53 -2.90 2.35
CA VAL A 23 -9.19 -3.35 2.73
C VAL A 23 -8.63 -2.43 3.81
N VAL A 24 -8.72 -1.11 3.63
CA VAL A 24 -8.28 -0.12 4.61
C VAL A 24 -8.98 -0.32 5.97
N ARG A 25 -10.30 -0.52 5.97
CA ARG A 25 -11.09 -0.75 7.18
C ARG A 25 -10.71 -2.05 7.91
N LYS A 26 -10.45 -3.12 7.16
CA LYS A 26 -9.94 -4.38 7.74
C LYS A 26 -8.59 -4.17 8.41
N MET A 27 -7.69 -3.41 7.79
CA MET A 27 -6.37 -3.10 8.36
C MET A 27 -6.47 -2.24 9.62
N GLU A 28 -7.35 -1.24 9.64
CA GLU A 28 -7.64 -0.44 10.84
C GLU A 28 -8.06 -1.31 12.03
N THR A 29 -8.95 -2.27 11.76
CA THR A 29 -9.43 -3.21 12.77
C THR A 29 -8.29 -4.09 13.29
N GLN A 30 -7.46 -4.65 12.41
CA GLN A 30 -6.33 -5.51 12.79
C GLN A 30 -5.27 -4.76 13.60
N VAL A 31 -4.90 -3.54 13.18
CA VAL A 31 -3.91 -2.72 13.89
C VAL A 31 -4.41 -2.37 15.29
N THR A 32 -5.69 -2.02 15.42
CA THR A 32 -6.32 -1.73 16.70
C THR A 32 -6.29 -2.96 17.62
N LEU A 33 -6.67 -4.13 17.10
CA LEU A 33 -6.65 -5.39 17.87
C LEU A 33 -5.24 -5.80 18.31
N ARG A 34 -4.22 -5.52 17.49
CA ARG A 34 -2.81 -5.81 17.79
C ARG A 34 -2.13 -4.74 18.65
N GLY A 35 -2.85 -3.68 19.04
CA GLY A 35 -2.28 -2.55 19.81
C GLY A 35 -1.16 -1.81 19.09
N GLN A 36 -1.13 -1.87 17.76
CA GLN A 36 -0.09 -1.24 16.95
C GLN A 36 -0.36 0.26 16.78
N SER A 37 0.69 1.03 16.52
CA SER A 37 0.57 2.48 16.40
C SER A 37 -0.21 2.89 15.13
N MET A 38 -0.92 4.02 15.22
CA MET A 38 -1.65 4.55 14.08
C MET A 38 -0.73 5.03 12.95
N SER A 39 0.49 5.45 13.27
CA SER A 39 1.50 5.81 12.26
C SER A 39 1.98 4.58 11.48
N THR A 40 2.07 3.42 12.14
CA THR A 40 2.31 2.13 11.49
C THR A 40 1.23 1.84 10.45
N LEU A 41 -0.05 1.91 10.84
CA LEU A 41 -1.18 1.71 9.92
C LEU A 41 -1.09 2.63 8.69
N GLN A 42 -0.91 3.93 8.92
CA GLN A 42 -0.85 4.90 7.82
C GLN A 42 0.31 4.63 6.85
N ASN A 43 1.45 4.17 7.35
CA ASN A 43 2.57 3.76 6.50
C ASN A 43 2.23 2.54 5.66
N TYR A 44 1.56 1.54 6.23
CA TYR A 44 1.10 0.36 5.49
C TYR A 44 0.08 0.73 4.41
N ILE A 45 -0.97 1.49 4.75
CA ILE A 45 -2.02 1.88 3.80
C ILE A 45 -1.43 2.66 2.62
N ARG A 46 -0.55 3.64 2.86
CA ARG A 46 0.08 4.42 1.77
C ARG A 46 0.87 3.54 0.82
N ARG A 47 1.59 2.54 1.35
CA ARG A 47 2.35 1.61 0.52
C ARG A 47 1.45 0.74 -0.32
N ILE A 48 0.44 0.14 0.29
CA ILE A 48 -0.51 -0.70 -0.44
C ILE A 48 -1.25 0.12 -1.49
N ALA A 49 -1.62 1.37 -1.18
CA ALA A 49 -2.23 2.27 -2.15
C ALA A 49 -1.35 2.52 -3.39
N LEU A 50 -0.03 2.60 -3.24
CA LEU A 50 0.88 2.69 -4.40
C LEU A 50 0.75 1.45 -5.30
N PHE A 51 0.68 0.25 -4.72
CA PHE A 51 0.47 -0.97 -5.50
C PHE A 51 -0.90 -0.96 -6.18
N VAL A 52 -1.96 -0.64 -5.45
CA VAL A 52 -3.32 -0.59 -5.98
C VAL A 52 -3.45 0.42 -7.14
N VAL A 53 -2.79 1.57 -7.06
CA VAL A 53 -2.77 2.56 -8.14
C VAL A 53 -1.94 2.08 -9.35
N ASN A 54 -0.82 1.40 -9.13
CA ASN A 54 0.03 0.92 -10.24
C ASN A 54 -0.55 -0.30 -10.97
N PHE A 55 -1.21 -1.20 -10.24
CA PHE A 55 -1.75 -2.44 -10.78
C PHE A 55 -3.24 -2.36 -11.08
N GLU A 56 -3.95 -1.34 -10.58
CA GLU A 56 -5.41 -1.17 -10.70
C GLU A 56 -6.20 -2.40 -10.20
N LYS A 57 -5.64 -3.11 -9.23
CA LYS A 57 -6.18 -4.36 -8.65
C LYS A 57 -6.22 -4.26 -7.13
N LEU A 58 -7.10 -5.05 -6.49
CA LEU A 58 -7.04 -5.22 -5.04
C LEU A 58 -5.74 -5.95 -4.65
N PRO A 59 -5.17 -5.69 -3.47
CA PRO A 59 -3.90 -6.30 -3.03
C PRO A 59 -3.92 -7.84 -3.04
N GLU A 60 -5.08 -8.43 -2.77
CA GLU A 60 -5.31 -9.88 -2.77
C GLU A 60 -5.30 -10.49 -4.18
N GLN A 61 -5.52 -9.66 -5.21
CA GLN A 61 -5.56 -10.06 -6.62
C GLN A 61 -4.26 -9.77 -7.36
N ILE A 62 -3.27 -9.17 -6.70
CA ILE A 62 -1.95 -8.93 -7.29
C ILE A 62 -1.14 -10.21 -7.17
N ASP A 63 -0.70 -10.69 -8.33
CA ASP A 63 0.12 -11.87 -8.43
C ASP A 63 1.51 -11.62 -7.79
N PRO A 64 2.03 -12.53 -6.96
CA PRO A 64 3.30 -12.30 -6.27
C PRO A 64 4.50 -12.20 -7.24
N GLU A 65 4.45 -12.83 -8.40
CA GLU A 65 5.44 -12.66 -9.46
C GLU A 65 5.37 -11.23 -10.05
N GLU A 66 4.17 -10.70 -10.32
CA GLU A 66 3.97 -9.30 -10.77
C GLU A 66 4.56 -8.30 -9.76
N VAL A 67 4.39 -8.55 -8.46
CA VAL A 67 4.96 -7.71 -7.41
C VAL A 67 6.49 -7.76 -7.41
N ASN A 68 7.08 -8.95 -7.56
CA ASN A 68 8.53 -9.12 -7.59
C ASN A 68 9.16 -8.44 -8.81
N GLU A 69 8.53 -8.53 -9.98
CA GLU A 69 8.99 -7.83 -11.19
C GLU A 69 8.94 -6.31 -11.03
N TYR A 70 7.84 -5.79 -10.48
CA TYR A 70 7.71 -4.37 -10.18
C TYR A 70 8.77 -3.89 -9.17
N LEU A 71 9.02 -4.66 -8.12
CA LEU A 71 10.07 -4.36 -7.14
C LEU A 71 11.47 -4.44 -7.74
N ALA A 72 11.71 -5.41 -8.64
CA ALA A 72 12.97 -5.51 -9.39
C ALA A 72 13.18 -4.32 -10.33
N ALA A 73 12.12 -3.86 -11.00
CA ALA A 73 12.15 -2.65 -11.82
C ALA A 73 12.46 -1.40 -10.98
N LEU A 74 11.81 -1.23 -9.82
CA LEU A 74 12.11 -0.14 -8.88
C LEU A 74 13.54 -0.21 -8.34
N ALA A 75 14.07 -1.40 -8.06
CA ALA A 75 15.43 -1.56 -7.54
C ALA A 75 16.51 -1.26 -8.59
N ARG A 76 16.17 -1.41 -9.89
CA ARG A 76 17.04 -1.04 -11.01
C ARG A 76 16.98 0.45 -11.33
N ASP A 77 15.96 1.16 -10.87
CA ASP A 77 15.85 2.61 -11.03
C ASP A 77 16.74 3.35 -10.00
N PRO A 78 17.82 4.03 -10.45
CA PRO A 78 18.73 4.75 -9.56
C PRO A 78 18.08 5.93 -8.82
N LYS A 79 16.85 6.33 -9.16
CA LYS A 79 16.08 7.38 -8.49
C LYS A 79 15.07 6.87 -7.46
N SER A 80 14.89 5.56 -7.31
CA SER A 80 13.83 5.01 -6.47
C SER A 80 14.23 4.92 -4.99
N PRO A 81 13.42 5.40 -4.03
CA PRO A 81 13.77 5.42 -2.61
C PRO A 81 13.66 4.03 -1.96
N SER A 82 14.72 3.25 -2.10
CA SER A 82 15.24 2.20 -1.19
C SER A 82 14.39 0.97 -0.83
N ARG A 83 15.12 -0.14 -0.64
CA ARG A 83 14.76 -1.49 -0.15
C ARG A 83 13.74 -1.58 1.01
N SER A 84 13.45 -0.50 1.73
CA SER A 84 12.51 -0.49 2.85
C SER A 84 11.08 -0.87 2.46
N SER A 85 10.67 -0.70 1.19
CA SER A 85 9.33 -1.10 0.69
C SER A 85 9.17 -2.61 0.57
N PHE A 86 10.25 -3.28 0.20
CA PHE A 86 10.32 -4.73 0.04
C PHE A 86 10.10 -5.48 1.36
N ASN A 87 10.75 -5.04 2.45
CA ASN A 87 10.66 -5.73 3.75
C ASN A 87 9.26 -5.66 4.38
N VAL A 88 8.51 -4.58 4.10
CA VAL A 88 7.20 -4.35 4.71
C VAL A 88 6.07 -5.10 4.01
N TYR A 89 6.16 -5.27 2.69
CA TYR A 89 5.19 -6.11 1.95
C TYR A 89 5.36 -7.60 2.31
N ASN A 90 6.60 -8.10 2.30
CA ASN A 90 6.88 -9.50 2.65
C ASN A 90 6.55 -9.82 4.11
N GLY A 91 6.84 -8.90 5.04
CA GLY A 91 6.46 -9.05 6.45
C GLY A 91 4.95 -9.07 6.68
N TRP A 92 4.13 -8.49 5.80
CA TRP A 92 2.67 -8.56 5.88
C TRP A 92 2.10 -9.83 5.24
N ARG A 93 2.66 -10.29 4.10
CA ARG A 93 2.13 -11.44 3.36
C ARG A 93 2.46 -12.79 4.01
N TYR A 94 3.56 -12.88 4.74
CA TYR A 94 4.07 -14.14 5.32
C TYR A 94 4.21 -14.10 6.85
N GLY A 95 3.74 -13.04 7.52
CA GLY A 95 3.89 -12.82 8.97
C GLY A 95 2.59 -12.73 9.76
#